data_AF-S4Y6A7-F1
#
_entry.id   AF-S4Y6A7-F1
#
_cell.length_a   1.000
_cell.length_b   1.000
_cell.length_c   1.000
_cell.angle_alpha   90.00
_cell.angle_beta   90.00
_cell.angle_gamma   90.00
#
_symmetry.space_group_name_H-M   'P 1'
#
loop_
_entity.id
_entity.type
_entity.pdbx_description
1 polymer ?
#
loop_
_entity_poly.entity_id
_entity_poly.type
_entity_poly.pdbx_seq_one_letter_code
_entity_poly.pdbx_strand_id
1 'polypeptide(L)'
;MTALRRGLRGRIDGPLGDLLGPIAPHCLLHVADQLVLAHSHHFALFLEQTIFDALGGESRGVRRQAAFEAAHALLGPLYAARHGASPEEKLELAAELFAAMGQGRLRFELSAEGGAVQAEALFHGTSFHAKYGGRIQNRMAVDAFASGYCSAAASLAFPSDWGRLDADEVTCVARGDAACTFLLARRSERPRFGEALTRKVVESARVSWEPESGPEARAQRTGDAMLEELGALRSDERGLISAYGVNLALLPVGYIDQKTFDTVHLIERRSPELVPVFEALVREAAQTGAFHLLGGMLASASFEAMCGPVGRDQHGRLEQLLGLARALGWGALSAPEFQPGRVLVLRAPITHESAYYAMKHGSTARPRLLFQQGTALAIMQLLHRVDFGTERPIDAETYGGLFKIGTRFRVQETKSPLRGDDACEVRVEAIEDRW
;
A
#
# COMPACT_ATOMS: atom_id res chain seq x y z
N MET A 1 3.05 -12.95 26.60
CA MET A 1 1.73 -12.44 27.08
C MET A 1 1.85 -10.96 27.46
N THR A 2 2.38 -10.17 26.55
CA THR A 2 2.84 -8.79 26.77
C THR A 2 2.63 -8.06 25.44
N ALA A 3 2.13 -6.83 25.49
CA ALA A 3 1.53 -6.00 24.42
C ALA A 3 0.02 -6.20 24.14
N LEU A 4 -0.53 -7.43 24.12
CA LEU A 4 -1.95 -7.62 23.73
C LEU A 4 -3.01 -7.10 24.74
N ARG A 5 -2.64 -6.78 25.99
CA ARG A 5 -3.57 -6.33 27.05
C ARG A 5 -3.59 -4.84 27.33
N ARG A 6 -2.62 -4.06 26.85
CA ARG A 6 -2.80 -2.61 26.72
C ARG A 6 -3.44 -2.37 25.36
N GLY A 7 -4.72 -2.76 25.28
CA GLY A 7 -5.56 -2.38 24.15
C GLY A 7 -5.51 -0.87 23.98
N LEU A 8 -5.84 -0.41 22.78
CA LEU A 8 -6.12 0.97 22.38
C LEU A 8 -7.18 1.65 23.29
N ARG A 9 -6.99 1.65 24.61
CA ARG A 9 -7.88 2.23 25.62
C ARG A 9 -7.64 3.73 25.78
N GLY A 10 -6.59 4.27 25.16
CA GLY A 10 -6.38 5.70 24.95
C GLY A 10 -6.69 6.08 23.49
N ARG A 11 -6.78 7.40 23.23
CA ARG A 11 -6.89 7.96 21.87
C ARG A 11 -5.81 7.35 20.96
N ILE A 12 -6.14 7.07 19.70
CA ILE A 12 -5.19 6.58 18.67
C ILE A 12 -4.21 7.70 18.25
N ASP A 13 -4.35 8.91 18.82
CA ASP A 13 -3.43 10.03 18.65
C ASP A 13 -2.02 9.66 19.15
N GLY A 14 -1.12 9.32 18.23
CA GLY A 14 0.21 8.82 18.56
C GLY A 14 1.14 8.77 17.35
N PRO A 15 2.43 8.44 17.56
CA PRO A 15 3.30 7.99 16.48
C PRO A 15 2.73 6.73 15.82
N LEU A 16 3.07 6.50 14.56
CA LEU A 16 2.69 5.29 13.83
C LEU A 16 3.08 4.00 14.57
N GLY A 17 4.17 4.00 15.33
CA GLY A 17 4.66 2.83 16.09
C GLY A 17 3.72 2.34 17.18
N ASP A 18 2.79 3.18 17.66
CA ASP A 18 1.74 2.74 18.59
C ASP A 18 0.65 1.90 17.88
N LEU A 19 0.54 2.05 16.56
CA LEU A 19 -0.45 1.40 15.71
C LEU A 19 0.14 0.23 14.90
N LEU A 20 1.37 0.42 14.42
CA LEU A 20 2.07 -0.41 13.45
C LEU A 20 2.98 -1.42 14.16
N GLY A 21 2.83 -2.69 13.83
CA GLY A 21 3.72 -3.75 14.30
C GLY A 21 4.41 -4.48 13.15
N PRO A 22 5.67 -4.90 13.30
CA PRO A 22 6.34 -5.76 12.33
C PRO A 22 5.89 -7.23 12.48
N ILE A 23 5.77 -7.92 11.35
CA ILE A 23 5.66 -9.37 11.28
C ILE A 23 7.05 -9.93 10.94
N ALA A 24 7.85 -10.19 11.98
CA ALA A 24 9.16 -10.80 11.83
C ALA A 24 9.05 -12.33 11.60
N PRO A 25 9.97 -12.95 10.84
CA PRO A 25 11.09 -12.36 10.09
C PRO A 25 10.70 -11.91 8.66
N HIS A 26 9.41 -11.80 8.35
CA HIS A 26 8.93 -11.59 6.99
C HIS A 26 9.08 -10.15 6.46
N CYS A 27 9.42 -9.19 7.33
CA CYS A 27 9.43 -7.75 7.02
C CYS A 27 8.12 -7.30 6.35
N LEU A 28 7.00 -7.81 6.86
CA LEU A 28 5.65 -7.32 6.59
C LEU A 28 5.18 -6.50 7.80
N LEU A 29 4.13 -5.70 7.62
CA LEU A 29 3.58 -4.86 8.67
C LEU A 29 2.13 -5.24 8.98
N HIS A 30 1.71 -4.96 10.20
CA HIS A 30 0.33 -5.14 10.62
C HIS A 30 -0.19 -3.93 11.41
N VAL A 31 -1.48 -3.70 11.32
CA VAL A 31 -2.25 -2.88 12.26
C VAL A 31 -3.29 -3.78 12.91
N ALA A 32 -3.25 -3.85 14.24
CA ALA A 32 -3.97 -4.89 14.98
C ALA A 32 -3.63 -6.29 14.44
N ASP A 33 -4.59 -6.99 13.82
CA ASP A 33 -4.39 -8.32 13.24
C ASP A 33 -4.30 -8.31 11.70
N GLN A 34 -4.51 -7.15 11.07
CA GLN A 34 -4.59 -7.02 9.61
C GLN A 34 -3.26 -6.59 9.02
N LEU A 35 -2.86 -7.20 7.90
CA LEU A 35 -1.66 -6.76 7.17
C LEU A 35 -1.89 -5.39 6.53
N VAL A 36 -0.87 -4.54 6.63
CA VAL A 36 -0.83 -3.23 5.98
C VAL A 36 0.50 -3.03 5.25
N LEU A 37 0.52 -2.06 4.34
CA LEU A 37 1.71 -1.57 3.67
C LEU A 37 1.77 -0.05 3.79
N ALA A 38 2.98 0.48 3.91
CA ALA A 38 3.19 1.91 3.75
C ALA A 38 3.43 2.23 2.26
N HIS A 39 2.60 3.10 1.68
CA HIS A 39 2.72 3.50 0.28
C HIS A 39 2.61 5.00 0.09
N SER A 40 3.24 5.47 -0.98
CA SER A 40 3.09 6.83 -1.46
C SER A 40 1.83 7.00 -2.30
N HIS A 41 1.35 8.23 -2.36
CA HIS A 41 0.28 8.60 -3.27
C HIS A 41 0.60 8.38 -4.76
N HIS A 42 1.87 8.31 -5.16
CA HIS A 42 2.25 8.00 -6.53
C HIS A 42 1.76 6.61 -6.95
N PHE A 43 1.96 5.60 -6.10
CA PHE A 43 1.44 4.25 -6.30
C PHE A 43 -0.09 4.24 -6.28
N ALA A 44 -0.68 4.76 -5.20
CA ALA A 44 -2.11 4.65 -4.96
C ALA A 44 -2.92 5.29 -6.10
N LEU A 45 -2.59 6.53 -6.49
CA LEU A 45 -3.31 7.23 -7.55
C LEU A 45 -3.13 6.58 -8.92
N PHE A 46 -1.94 6.06 -9.21
CA PHE A 46 -1.71 5.39 -10.49
C PHE A 46 -2.50 4.07 -10.53
N LEU A 47 -2.44 3.25 -9.48
CA LEU A 47 -3.22 2.00 -9.41
C LEU A 47 -4.72 2.25 -9.52
N GLU A 48 -5.23 3.28 -8.85
CA GLU A 48 -6.64 3.70 -8.94
C GLU A 48 -7.03 4.07 -10.38
N GLN A 49 -6.19 4.85 -11.08
CA GLN A 49 -6.40 5.18 -12.48
C GLN A 49 -6.36 3.93 -13.37
N THR A 50 -5.38 3.04 -13.18
CA THR A 50 -5.25 1.78 -13.92
C THR A 50 -6.49 0.90 -13.79
N ILE A 51 -7.06 0.78 -12.59
CA ILE A 51 -8.29 0.01 -12.34
C ILE A 51 -9.50 0.71 -12.99
N PHE A 52 -9.56 2.04 -12.92
CA PHE A 52 -10.60 2.79 -13.59
C PHE A 52 -10.55 2.63 -15.11
N ASP A 53 -9.39 2.78 -15.72
CA ASP A 53 -9.22 2.67 -17.18
C ASP A 53 -9.59 1.27 -17.68
N ALA A 54 -9.35 0.24 -16.86
CA ALA A 54 -9.68 -1.14 -17.22
C ALA A 54 -11.17 -1.50 -17.10
N LEU A 55 -11.87 -0.94 -16.11
CA LEU A 55 -13.26 -1.35 -15.77
C LEU A 55 -14.31 -0.24 -15.97
N GLY A 56 -13.90 0.98 -16.27
CA GLY A 56 -14.77 2.15 -16.32
C GLY A 56 -15.59 2.30 -15.03
N GLY A 57 -16.90 2.48 -15.17
CA GLY A 57 -17.83 2.66 -14.05
C GLY A 57 -17.87 1.47 -13.07
N GLU A 58 -17.62 0.24 -13.54
CA GLU A 58 -17.62 -0.96 -12.68
C GLU A 58 -16.48 -0.93 -11.64
N SER A 59 -15.40 -0.19 -11.91
CA SER A 59 -14.27 -0.02 -10.98
C SER A 59 -14.71 0.47 -9.61
N ARG A 60 -15.80 1.25 -9.54
CA ARG A 60 -16.33 1.80 -8.29
C ARG A 60 -16.79 0.69 -7.34
N GLY A 61 -17.47 -0.32 -7.87
CA GLY A 61 -17.95 -1.46 -7.09
C GLY A 61 -16.81 -2.30 -6.54
N VAL A 62 -15.84 -2.64 -7.41
CA VAL A 62 -14.65 -3.44 -7.03
C VAL A 62 -13.87 -2.76 -5.91
N ARG A 63 -13.55 -1.48 -6.08
CA ARG A 63 -12.72 -0.74 -5.11
C ARG A 63 -13.43 -0.52 -3.78
N ARG A 64 -14.73 -0.17 -3.81
CA ARG A 64 -15.52 0.03 -2.57
C ARG A 64 -15.72 -1.27 -1.81
N GLN A 65 -15.97 -2.37 -2.50
CA GLN A 65 -16.14 -3.67 -1.86
C GLN A 65 -14.83 -4.14 -1.21
N ALA A 66 -13.69 -4.00 -1.89
CA ALA A 66 -12.38 -4.27 -1.31
C ALA A 66 -12.09 -3.40 -0.08
N ALA A 67 -12.41 -2.10 -0.16
CA ALA A 67 -12.24 -1.19 0.96
C ALA A 67 -13.16 -1.54 2.14
N PHE A 68 -14.41 -1.89 1.88
CA PHE A 68 -15.38 -2.32 2.89
C PHE A 68 -14.93 -3.59 3.60
N GLU A 69 -14.53 -4.64 2.87
CA GLU A 69 -14.05 -5.90 3.47
C GLU A 69 -12.81 -5.67 4.33
N ALA A 70 -11.81 -4.95 3.81
CA ALA A 70 -10.59 -4.65 4.54
C ALA A 70 -10.85 -3.80 5.80
N ALA A 71 -11.66 -2.75 5.70
CA ALA A 71 -12.00 -1.90 6.83
C ALA A 71 -12.86 -2.63 7.87
N HIS A 72 -13.78 -3.50 7.44
CA HIS A 72 -14.58 -4.32 8.35
C HIS A 72 -13.71 -5.31 9.12
N ALA A 73 -12.75 -5.96 8.46
CA ALA A 73 -11.78 -6.85 9.10
C ALA A 73 -10.86 -6.12 10.09
N LEU A 74 -10.53 -4.86 9.80
CA LEU A 74 -9.73 -3.99 10.67
C LEU A 74 -10.51 -3.50 11.90
N LEU A 75 -11.72 -2.95 11.69
CA LEU A 75 -12.52 -2.31 12.73
C LEU A 75 -13.30 -3.29 13.60
N GLY A 76 -13.76 -4.40 13.02
CA GLY A 76 -14.62 -5.38 13.71
C GLY A 76 -14.04 -5.86 15.04
N PRO A 77 -12.81 -6.39 15.07
CA PRO A 77 -12.16 -6.81 16.31
C PRO A 77 -11.96 -5.66 17.32
N LEU A 78 -11.66 -4.45 16.84
CA LEU A 78 -11.46 -3.27 17.68
C LEU A 78 -12.75 -2.82 18.37
N TYR A 79 -13.88 -2.88 17.67
CA TYR A 79 -15.19 -2.59 18.24
C TYR A 79 -15.64 -3.69 19.18
N ALA A 80 -15.40 -4.96 18.83
CA ALA A 80 -15.73 -6.10 19.69
C ALA A 80 -14.98 -6.05 21.02
N ALA A 81 -13.72 -5.61 21.03
CA ALA A 81 -12.92 -5.45 22.26
C ALA A 81 -13.42 -4.32 23.18
N ARG A 82 -14.29 -3.42 22.69
CA ARG A 82 -14.93 -2.34 23.45
C ARG A 82 -16.38 -2.67 23.75
N HIS A 83 -16.59 -3.73 24.53
CA HIS A 83 -17.92 -4.12 24.98
C HIS A 83 -18.63 -2.95 25.67
N GLY A 84 -19.85 -2.63 25.20
CA GLY A 84 -20.68 -1.55 25.75
C GLY A 84 -20.42 -0.17 25.16
N ALA A 85 -19.43 0.00 24.26
CA ALA A 85 -19.21 1.29 23.61
C ALA A 85 -20.39 1.70 22.72
N SER A 86 -20.79 2.96 22.79
CA SER A 86 -21.86 3.53 21.99
C SER A 86 -21.47 3.57 20.50
N PRO A 87 -22.45 3.69 19.58
CA PRO A 87 -22.16 3.92 18.17
C PRO A 87 -21.26 5.14 17.93
N GLU A 88 -21.45 6.21 18.70
CA GLU A 88 -20.65 7.44 18.61
C GLU A 88 -19.19 7.19 18.99
N GLU A 89 -18.93 6.54 20.14
CA GLU A 89 -17.57 6.19 20.58
C GLU A 89 -16.84 5.29 19.57
N LYS A 90 -17.59 4.38 18.92
CA LYS A 90 -17.06 3.52 17.84
C LYS A 90 -16.68 4.34 16.61
N LEU A 91 -17.53 5.28 16.19
CA LEU A 91 -17.27 6.14 15.04
C LEU A 91 -16.13 7.13 15.29
N GLU A 92 -16.01 7.66 16.51
CA GLU A 92 -14.86 8.47 16.94
C GLU A 92 -13.57 7.66 16.81
N LEU A 93 -13.56 6.42 17.30
CA LEU A 93 -12.41 5.52 17.15
C LEU A 93 -12.04 5.29 15.69
N ALA A 94 -13.03 5.08 14.81
CA ALA A 94 -12.78 4.92 13.39
C ALA A 94 -12.21 6.20 12.75
N ALA A 95 -12.70 7.38 13.14
CA ALA A 95 -12.14 8.65 12.67
C ALA A 95 -10.68 8.84 13.12
N GLU A 96 -10.37 8.53 14.38
CA GLU A 96 -9.00 8.59 14.91
C GLU A 96 -8.06 7.61 14.18
N LEU A 97 -8.49 6.36 13.98
CA LEU A 97 -7.70 5.35 13.27
C LEU A 97 -7.46 5.76 11.80
N PHE A 98 -8.48 6.28 11.13
CA PHE A 98 -8.37 6.75 9.75
C PHE A 98 -7.32 7.86 9.61
N ALA A 99 -7.36 8.86 10.52
CA ALA A 99 -6.36 9.93 10.56
C ALA A 99 -4.96 9.40 10.90
N ALA A 100 -4.83 8.52 11.90
CA ALA A 100 -3.55 7.93 12.29
C ALA A 100 -2.89 7.12 11.15
N MET A 101 -3.69 6.49 10.27
CA MET A 101 -3.19 5.81 9.07
C MET A 101 -2.78 6.76 7.93
N GLY A 102 -2.86 8.08 8.12
CA GLY A 102 -2.51 9.09 7.12
C GLY A 102 -3.57 9.27 6.02
N GLN A 103 -4.83 8.94 6.30
CA GLN A 103 -5.89 8.91 5.28
C GLN A 103 -6.71 10.21 5.19
N GLY A 104 -6.56 11.13 6.14
CA GLY A 104 -7.33 12.38 6.27
C GLY A 104 -8.22 12.41 7.51
N ARG A 105 -9.18 13.33 7.57
CA ARG A 105 -10.14 13.45 8.68
C ARG A 105 -11.55 13.07 8.24
N LEU A 106 -12.26 12.37 9.13
CA LEU A 106 -13.66 12.02 8.98
C LEU A 106 -14.46 12.56 10.15
N ARG A 107 -15.64 13.12 9.86
CA ARG A 107 -16.64 13.51 10.85
C ARG A 107 -17.94 12.82 10.51
N PHE A 108 -18.35 11.90 11.37
CA PHE A 108 -19.55 11.09 11.18
C PHE A 108 -20.79 11.81 11.75
N GLU A 109 -21.79 12.02 10.91
CA GLU A 109 -23.12 12.53 11.29
C GLU A 109 -24.15 11.48 10.87
N LEU A 110 -24.17 10.38 11.62
CA LEU A 110 -24.87 9.15 11.26
C LEU A 110 -25.88 8.69 12.31
N SER A 111 -26.87 7.95 11.84
CA SER A 111 -27.81 7.17 12.65
C SER A 111 -27.92 5.74 12.09
N ALA A 112 -28.76 4.92 12.73
CA ALA A 112 -29.07 3.59 12.21
C ALA A 112 -29.72 3.60 10.81
N GLU A 113 -30.33 4.70 10.37
CA GLU A 113 -30.94 4.81 9.04
C GLU A 113 -29.97 5.33 7.96
N GLY A 114 -28.81 5.84 8.37
CA GLY A 114 -27.84 6.51 7.50
C GLY A 114 -27.57 7.94 7.95
N GLY A 115 -27.06 8.75 7.02
CA GLY A 115 -26.65 10.12 7.28
C GLY A 115 -25.53 10.57 6.36
N ALA A 116 -24.68 11.47 6.84
CA ALA A 116 -23.54 11.98 6.08
C ALA A 116 -22.22 11.83 6.84
N VAL A 117 -21.13 11.76 6.09
CA VAL A 117 -19.77 11.90 6.61
C VAL A 117 -19.12 13.05 5.90
N GLN A 118 -18.69 14.05 6.66
CA GLN A 118 -17.84 15.13 6.16
C GLN A 118 -16.40 14.68 6.23
N ALA A 119 -15.65 14.93 5.17
CA ALA A 119 -14.28 14.49 5.05
C ALA A 119 -13.38 15.62 4.57
N GLU A 120 -12.24 15.75 5.25
CA GLU A 120 -11.29 16.82 5.02
C GLU A 120 -9.92 16.22 4.71
N ALA A 121 -9.23 16.85 3.76
CA ALA A 121 -7.86 16.51 3.38
C ALA A 121 -7.63 15.01 3.15
N LEU A 122 -8.56 14.34 2.46
CA LEU A 122 -8.42 12.91 2.19
C LEU A 122 -7.16 12.61 1.38
N PHE A 123 -6.53 11.47 1.67
CA PHE A 123 -5.28 11.07 1.04
C PHE A 123 -5.36 11.07 -0.49
N HIS A 124 -6.35 10.43 -1.11
CA HIS A 124 -6.43 10.40 -2.57
C HIS A 124 -6.80 11.77 -3.14
N GLY A 125 -7.84 12.42 -2.59
CA GLY A 125 -8.27 13.75 -3.03
C GLY A 125 -7.17 14.81 -2.96
N THR A 126 -6.48 14.92 -1.83
CA THR A 126 -5.40 15.89 -1.61
C THR A 126 -4.20 15.59 -2.50
N SER A 127 -3.81 14.32 -2.59
CA SER A 127 -2.68 13.93 -3.41
C SER A 127 -2.94 14.05 -4.91
N PHE A 128 -4.20 13.89 -5.36
CA PHE A 128 -4.57 14.12 -6.75
C PHE A 128 -4.23 15.56 -7.15
N HIS A 129 -4.61 16.53 -6.31
CA HIS A 129 -4.27 17.94 -6.53
C HIS A 129 -2.76 18.19 -6.47
N ALA A 130 -2.06 17.62 -5.50
CA ALA A 130 -0.61 17.77 -5.41
C ALA A 130 0.11 17.24 -6.67
N LYS A 131 -0.34 16.10 -7.20
CA LYS A 131 0.29 15.45 -8.37
C LYS A 131 -0.08 16.11 -9.70
N TYR A 132 -1.35 16.47 -9.89
CA TYR A 132 -1.84 16.94 -11.18
C TYR A 132 -2.04 18.46 -11.27
N GLY A 133 -2.02 19.18 -10.14
CA GLY A 133 -2.01 20.65 -10.09
C GLY A 133 -3.15 21.32 -10.87
N GLY A 134 -4.34 20.69 -10.93
CA GLY A 134 -5.47 21.17 -11.72
C GLY A 134 -5.29 21.10 -13.25
N ARG A 135 -4.18 20.55 -13.74
CA ARG A 135 -3.89 20.39 -15.18
C ARG A 135 -4.82 19.39 -15.87
N ILE A 136 -5.36 18.46 -15.08
CA ILE A 136 -6.28 17.42 -15.55
C ILE A 136 -7.63 17.67 -14.88
N GLN A 137 -8.67 17.86 -15.69
CA GLN A 137 -10.04 17.80 -15.20
C GLN A 137 -10.39 16.37 -14.86
N ASN A 138 -10.70 16.10 -13.60
CA ASN A 138 -11.21 14.82 -13.16
C ASN A 138 -12.71 14.95 -12.87
N ARG A 139 -13.50 14.02 -13.38
CA ARG A 139 -14.96 13.97 -13.19
C ARG A 139 -15.37 12.91 -12.17
N MET A 140 -14.40 12.24 -11.55
CA MET A 140 -14.64 11.08 -10.72
C MET A 140 -14.22 11.28 -9.28
N ALA A 141 -15.02 10.70 -8.39
CA ALA A 141 -14.64 10.42 -7.02
C ALA A 141 -13.43 9.48 -6.98
N VAL A 142 -12.40 9.85 -6.21
CA VAL A 142 -11.14 9.10 -6.10
C VAL A 142 -10.99 8.41 -4.74
N ASP A 143 -11.81 8.75 -3.75
CA ASP A 143 -11.66 8.28 -2.36
C ASP A 143 -12.46 6.99 -2.09
N ALA A 144 -12.25 5.97 -2.94
CA ALA A 144 -12.92 4.68 -2.82
C ALA A 144 -12.61 3.96 -1.48
N PHE A 145 -11.38 4.14 -0.95
CA PHE A 145 -11.02 3.63 0.37
C PHE A 145 -11.87 4.26 1.48
N ALA A 146 -12.00 5.59 1.49
CA ALA A 146 -12.79 6.31 2.48
C ALA A 146 -14.27 5.90 2.40
N SER A 147 -14.83 5.75 1.21
CA SER A 147 -16.20 5.26 1.01
C SER A 147 -16.41 3.86 1.60
N GLY A 148 -15.55 2.89 1.30
CA GLY A 148 -15.66 1.56 1.90
C GLY A 148 -15.41 1.55 3.41
N TYR A 149 -14.49 2.37 3.90
CA TYR A 149 -14.18 2.54 5.31
C TYR A 149 -15.36 3.11 6.10
N CYS A 150 -15.97 4.20 5.62
CA CYS A 150 -17.17 4.78 6.22
C CYS A 150 -18.33 3.78 6.25
N SER A 151 -18.52 3.01 5.17
CA SER A 151 -19.54 1.97 5.09
C SER A 151 -19.33 0.88 6.15
N ALA A 152 -18.09 0.42 6.32
CA ALA A 152 -17.74 -0.58 7.32
C ALA A 152 -17.88 -0.06 8.75
N ALA A 153 -17.34 1.12 9.04
CA ALA A 153 -17.42 1.77 10.35
C ALA A 153 -18.86 1.97 10.79
N ALA A 154 -19.71 2.49 9.89
CA ALA A 154 -21.12 2.73 10.16
C ALA A 154 -21.91 1.42 10.35
N SER A 155 -21.67 0.41 9.50
CA SER A 155 -22.35 -0.88 9.60
C SER A 155 -22.01 -1.65 10.89
N LEU A 156 -20.77 -1.50 11.37
CA LEU A 156 -20.33 -2.08 12.64
C LEU A 156 -20.80 -1.29 13.87
N ALA A 157 -20.97 0.04 13.74
CA ALA A 157 -21.52 0.89 14.79
C ALA A 157 -23.04 0.70 14.96
N PHE A 158 -23.76 0.52 13.84
CA PHE A 158 -25.22 0.31 13.78
C PHE A 158 -25.57 -1.04 13.13
N PRO A 159 -25.28 -2.17 13.82
CA PRO A 159 -25.54 -3.50 13.27
C PRO A 159 -27.03 -3.71 13.01
N SER A 160 -27.34 -4.45 11.94
CA SER A 160 -28.72 -4.75 11.55
C SER A 160 -28.80 -6.07 10.80
N ASP A 161 -29.85 -6.84 11.08
CA ASP A 161 -30.14 -8.10 10.39
C ASP A 161 -30.68 -7.89 8.96
N TRP A 162 -31.14 -6.67 8.66
CA TRP A 162 -31.78 -6.32 7.40
C TRP A 162 -30.81 -5.87 6.30
N GLY A 163 -29.60 -5.45 6.68
CA GLY A 163 -28.57 -5.07 5.72
C GLY A 163 -27.50 -4.14 6.29
N ARG A 164 -26.69 -3.57 5.40
CA ARG A 164 -25.53 -2.71 5.75
C ARG A 164 -25.73 -1.26 5.33
N LEU A 165 -24.98 -0.36 5.95
CA LEU A 165 -24.86 1.03 5.50
C LEU A 165 -23.82 1.11 4.39
N ASP A 166 -24.19 1.78 3.30
CA ASP A 166 -23.36 1.91 2.11
C ASP A 166 -23.13 3.39 1.79
N ALA A 167 -21.87 3.78 1.56
CA ALA A 167 -21.45 5.18 1.47
C ALA A 167 -21.14 5.61 0.03
N ASP A 168 -21.90 6.52 -0.52
CA ASP A 168 -21.63 7.15 -1.81
C ASP A 168 -20.89 8.48 -1.64
N GLU A 169 -19.68 8.62 -2.19
CA GLU A 169 -19.00 9.94 -2.29
C GLU A 169 -19.76 10.83 -3.28
N VAL A 170 -20.37 11.91 -2.80
CA VAL A 170 -21.22 12.81 -3.60
C VAL A 170 -20.48 14.06 -4.06
N THR A 171 -19.58 14.58 -3.22
CA THR A 171 -18.64 15.66 -3.54
C THR A 171 -17.22 15.16 -3.31
N CYS A 172 -16.29 15.60 -4.14
CA CYS A 172 -14.90 15.17 -4.09
C CYS A 172 -13.97 16.33 -4.43
N VAL A 173 -12.97 16.59 -3.60
CA VAL A 173 -11.99 17.64 -3.90
C VAL A 173 -11.29 17.40 -5.22
N ALA A 174 -10.98 16.15 -5.58
CA ALA A 174 -10.35 15.83 -6.86
C ALA A 174 -11.22 16.17 -8.09
N ARG A 175 -12.54 16.36 -7.91
CA ARG A 175 -13.46 16.86 -8.94
C ARG A 175 -13.52 18.38 -9.03
N GLY A 176 -12.88 19.09 -8.11
CA GLY A 176 -12.96 20.54 -7.96
C GLY A 176 -14.02 20.99 -6.95
N ASP A 177 -14.66 20.08 -6.22
CA ASP A 177 -15.54 20.45 -5.11
C ASP A 177 -14.73 21.00 -3.92
N ALA A 178 -15.35 21.78 -3.04
CA ALA A 178 -14.66 22.39 -1.90
C ALA A 178 -14.23 21.37 -0.82
N ALA A 179 -14.99 20.28 -0.67
CA ALA A 179 -14.75 19.24 0.33
C ALA A 179 -15.30 17.89 -0.15
N CYS A 180 -14.86 16.81 0.50
CA CYS A 180 -15.40 15.48 0.28
C CYS A 180 -16.57 15.21 1.23
N THR A 181 -17.68 14.72 0.70
CA THR A 181 -18.85 14.32 1.50
C THR A 181 -19.34 12.96 1.03
N PHE A 182 -19.62 12.08 1.99
CA PHE A 182 -20.20 10.77 1.73
C PHE A 182 -21.62 10.73 2.28
N LEU A 183 -22.59 10.27 1.47
CA LEU A 183 -23.94 9.97 1.93
C LEU A 183 -24.07 8.48 2.19
N LEU A 184 -24.56 8.13 3.36
CA LEU A 184 -24.77 6.75 3.77
C LEU A 184 -26.26 6.45 3.81
N ALA A 185 -26.64 5.35 3.18
CA ALA A 185 -27.99 4.82 3.21
C ALA A 185 -27.96 3.32 3.47
N ARG A 186 -28.99 2.82 4.15
CA ARG A 186 -29.13 1.38 4.40
C ARG A 186 -29.52 0.67 3.11
N ARG A 187 -28.77 -0.38 2.77
CA ARG A 187 -29.06 -1.27 1.65
C ARG A 187 -29.48 -2.63 2.19
N SER A 188 -30.56 -3.18 1.64
CA SER A 188 -31.06 -4.52 1.96
C SER A 188 -30.19 -5.61 1.33
N GLU A 189 -28.89 -5.56 1.60
CA GLU A 189 -27.89 -6.50 1.13
C GLU A 189 -27.11 -7.01 2.33
N ARG A 190 -27.04 -8.34 2.45
CA ARG A 190 -26.16 -8.96 3.44
C ARG A 190 -24.73 -8.94 2.90
N PRO A 191 -23.77 -8.35 3.62
CA PRO A 191 -22.39 -8.37 3.18
C PRO A 191 -21.91 -9.82 3.06
N ARG A 192 -21.32 -10.15 1.92
CA ARG A 192 -20.56 -11.39 1.75
C ARG A 192 -19.11 -11.05 2.09
N PHE A 193 -18.63 -11.60 3.19
CA PHE A 193 -17.23 -11.46 3.58
C PHE A 193 -16.45 -12.65 3.03
N GLY A 194 -15.30 -12.37 2.41
CA GLY A 194 -14.29 -13.39 2.23
C GLY A 194 -13.50 -13.65 3.51
N GLU A 195 -12.61 -14.63 3.45
CA GLU A 195 -11.56 -14.77 4.45
C GLU A 195 -10.63 -13.53 4.43
N ALA A 196 -10.29 -13.03 5.61
CA ALA A 196 -9.43 -11.87 5.79
C ALA A 196 -7.97 -12.31 5.99
N LEU A 197 -7.04 -11.61 5.34
CA LEU A 197 -5.61 -11.88 5.49
C LEU A 197 -5.10 -11.31 6.82
N THR A 198 -4.98 -12.19 7.81
CA THR A 198 -4.46 -11.84 9.14
C THR A 198 -2.97 -12.13 9.26
N ARG A 199 -2.31 -11.51 10.25
CA ARG A 199 -0.89 -11.78 10.57
C ARG A 199 -0.63 -13.27 10.78
N LYS A 200 -1.58 -14.00 11.36
CA LYS A 200 -1.42 -15.42 11.69
C LYS A 200 -1.24 -16.28 10.44
N VAL A 201 -1.86 -15.89 9.33
CA VAL A 201 -1.72 -16.59 8.04
C VAL A 201 -0.27 -16.55 7.57
N VAL A 202 0.38 -15.38 7.65
CA VAL A 202 1.75 -15.21 7.18
C VAL A 202 2.81 -15.61 8.19
N GLU A 203 2.57 -15.47 9.50
CA GLU A 203 3.48 -15.93 10.58
C GLU A 203 3.77 -17.43 10.49
N SER A 204 2.87 -18.21 9.87
CA SER A 204 3.04 -19.65 9.67
C SER A 204 3.94 -20.01 8.48
N ALA A 205 4.26 -19.05 7.61
CA ALA A 205 5.11 -19.28 6.47
C ALA A 205 6.54 -19.55 6.92
N ARG A 206 7.16 -20.60 6.38
CA ARG A 206 8.54 -20.94 6.72
C ARG A 206 9.49 -19.88 6.17
N VAL A 207 10.35 -19.35 7.01
CA VAL A 207 11.49 -18.52 6.61
C VAL A 207 12.76 -19.21 7.07
N SER A 208 13.56 -19.66 6.12
CA SER A 208 14.91 -20.16 6.37
C SER A 208 15.89 -19.03 6.09
N TRP A 209 15.91 -18.01 6.95
CA TRP A 209 16.82 -16.89 6.77
C TRP A 209 17.19 -16.25 8.12
N GLU A 210 18.43 -16.45 8.53
CA GLU A 210 19.06 -15.75 9.64
C GLU A 210 20.42 -15.22 9.16
N PRO A 211 20.49 -13.96 8.69
CA PRO A 211 21.76 -13.40 8.26
C PRO A 211 22.57 -12.94 9.48
N GLU A 212 23.61 -13.70 9.83
CA GLU A 212 24.55 -13.28 10.88
C GLU A 212 25.50 -12.17 10.39
N SER A 213 25.74 -12.08 9.08
CA SER A 213 26.62 -11.08 8.47
C SER A 213 26.32 -10.89 6.96
N GLY A 214 27.05 -9.98 6.30
CA GLY A 214 26.95 -9.77 4.85
C GLY A 214 25.90 -8.73 4.42
N PRO A 215 25.61 -8.66 3.10
CA PRO A 215 24.66 -7.71 2.51
C PRO A 215 23.28 -7.75 3.16
N GLU A 216 22.80 -8.95 3.44
CA GLU A 216 21.52 -9.24 4.08
C GLU A 216 21.38 -8.61 5.47
N ALA A 217 22.44 -8.70 6.27
CA ALA A 217 22.52 -8.12 7.61
C ALA A 217 22.63 -6.58 7.55
N ARG A 218 23.29 -6.02 6.52
CA ARG A 218 23.32 -4.57 6.27
C ARG A 218 21.93 -4.03 5.93
N ALA A 219 21.24 -4.68 4.98
CA ALA A 219 19.86 -4.35 4.66
C ALA A 219 18.94 -4.49 5.88
N GLN A 220 19.16 -5.47 6.76
CA GLN A 220 18.37 -5.63 7.98
C GLN A 220 18.55 -4.44 8.93
N ARG A 221 19.80 -4.02 9.20
CA ARG A 221 20.07 -2.85 10.05
C ARG A 221 19.44 -1.57 9.52
N THR A 222 19.53 -1.34 8.20
CA THR A 222 18.84 -0.20 7.58
C THR A 222 17.33 -0.31 7.74
N GLY A 223 16.76 -1.51 7.54
CA GLY A 223 15.34 -1.75 7.72
C GLY A 223 14.86 -1.50 9.15
N ASP A 224 15.60 -1.98 10.15
CA ASP A 224 15.25 -1.79 11.57
C ASP A 224 15.30 -0.31 11.95
N ALA A 225 16.36 0.41 11.58
CA ALA A 225 16.50 1.84 11.85
C ALA A 225 15.40 2.68 11.17
N MET A 226 15.06 2.34 9.93
CA MET A 226 14.02 3.07 9.19
C MET A 226 12.60 2.68 9.58
N LEU A 227 12.41 1.48 10.13
CA LEU A 227 11.14 1.10 10.76
C LEU A 227 10.92 1.90 12.06
N GLU A 228 11.96 2.13 12.85
CA GLU A 228 11.90 3.00 14.03
C GLU A 228 11.52 4.44 13.63
N GLU A 229 12.19 4.99 12.61
CA GLU A 229 11.87 6.32 12.07
C GLU A 229 10.44 6.40 11.51
N LEU A 230 10.01 5.39 10.73
CA LEU A 230 8.63 5.30 10.25
C LEU A 230 7.64 5.28 11.42
N GLY A 231 7.97 4.53 12.48
CA GLY A 231 7.19 4.45 13.71
C GLY A 231 7.09 5.79 14.44
N ALA A 232 8.07 6.67 14.32
CA ALA A 232 8.06 8.00 14.94
C ALA A 232 7.18 9.02 14.19
N LEU A 233 6.83 8.76 12.92
CA LEU A 233 5.98 9.65 12.14
C LEU A 233 4.59 9.79 12.75
N ARG A 234 3.99 10.96 12.53
CA ARG A 234 2.64 11.31 12.98
C ARG A 234 1.86 11.92 11.83
N SER A 235 0.56 11.68 11.80
CA SER A 235 -0.33 12.46 10.96
C SER A 235 -0.36 13.92 11.46
N ASP A 236 -0.42 14.87 10.55
CA ASP A 236 -0.61 16.28 10.87
C ASP A 236 -2.05 16.57 11.33
N GLU A 237 -2.36 17.85 11.58
CA GLU A 237 -3.71 18.29 11.98
C GLU A 237 -4.80 17.84 10.98
N ARG A 238 -4.44 17.72 9.70
CA ARG A 238 -5.31 17.30 8.61
C ARG A 238 -5.48 15.78 8.53
N GLY A 239 -4.80 15.01 9.38
CA GLY A 239 -4.84 13.55 9.34
C GLY A 239 -4.00 12.95 8.21
N LEU A 240 -3.04 13.71 7.66
CA LEU A 240 -2.15 13.26 6.58
C LEU A 240 -0.72 13.05 7.09
N ILE A 241 0.00 12.10 6.50
CA ILE A 241 1.42 11.92 6.75
C ILE A 241 2.19 12.41 5.53
N SER A 242 2.84 13.56 5.65
CA SER A 242 3.70 14.13 4.60
C SER A 242 5.16 13.91 4.98
N ALA A 243 5.84 13.02 4.29
CA ALA A 243 7.24 12.67 4.56
C ALA A 243 7.95 12.26 3.26
N TYR A 244 9.27 12.42 3.19
CA TYR A 244 10.08 11.93 2.08
C TYR A 244 9.67 12.48 0.69
N GLY A 245 9.13 13.71 0.67
CA GLY A 245 8.63 14.33 -0.56
C GLY A 245 7.32 13.76 -1.08
N VAL A 246 6.61 12.93 -0.30
CA VAL A 246 5.33 12.34 -0.68
C VAL A 246 4.30 12.42 0.45
N ASN A 247 3.02 12.33 0.09
CA ASN A 247 2.01 11.88 1.04
C ASN A 247 2.11 10.35 1.16
N LEU A 248 2.15 9.88 2.40
CA LEU A 248 2.24 8.48 2.81
C LEU A 248 0.95 8.06 3.53
N ALA A 249 0.53 6.83 3.30
CA ALA A 249 -0.58 6.23 4.04
C ALA A 249 -0.31 4.76 4.31
N LEU A 250 -0.88 4.27 5.42
CA LEU A 250 -0.99 2.84 5.70
C LEU A 250 -2.23 2.31 4.98
N LEU A 251 -2.02 1.36 4.07
CA LEU A 251 -3.07 0.75 3.26
C LEU A 251 -3.19 -0.73 3.62
N PRO A 252 -4.39 -1.22 3.98
CA PRO A 252 -4.60 -2.64 4.19
C PRO A 252 -4.25 -3.46 2.94
N VAL A 253 -3.51 -4.55 3.11
CA VAL A 253 -3.21 -5.48 2.01
C VAL A 253 -4.49 -6.01 1.38
N GLY A 254 -5.48 -6.35 2.21
CA GLY A 254 -6.80 -6.79 1.75
C GLY A 254 -7.54 -5.76 0.89
N TYR A 255 -7.20 -4.46 0.96
CA TYR A 255 -7.75 -3.46 0.05
C TYR A 255 -6.97 -3.41 -1.27
N ILE A 256 -5.65 -3.37 -1.19
CA ILE A 256 -4.77 -3.19 -2.37
C ILE A 256 -4.78 -4.43 -3.26
N ASP A 257 -4.60 -5.61 -2.69
CA ASP A 257 -4.46 -6.84 -3.46
C ASP A 257 -5.82 -7.32 -3.95
N GLN A 258 -6.89 -7.16 -3.16
CA GLN A 258 -8.24 -7.51 -3.59
C GLN A 258 -8.66 -6.73 -4.84
N LYS A 259 -8.61 -5.39 -4.80
CA LYS A 259 -9.04 -4.59 -5.96
C LYS A 259 -8.17 -4.85 -7.18
N THR A 260 -6.90 -5.19 -6.99
CA THR A 260 -5.97 -5.52 -8.07
C THR A 260 -6.35 -6.87 -8.70
N PHE A 261 -6.40 -7.95 -7.91
CA PHE A 261 -6.66 -9.28 -8.43
C PHE A 261 -8.11 -9.51 -8.86
N ASP A 262 -9.10 -8.91 -8.19
CA ASP A 262 -10.49 -8.93 -8.66
C ASP A 262 -10.60 -8.29 -10.05
N THR A 263 -9.86 -7.20 -10.28
CA THR A 263 -9.78 -6.55 -11.60
C THR A 263 -9.08 -7.46 -12.62
N VAL A 264 -7.94 -8.07 -12.27
CA VAL A 264 -7.27 -9.06 -13.14
C VAL A 264 -8.24 -10.17 -13.53
N HIS A 265 -8.92 -10.80 -12.58
CA HIS A 265 -9.83 -11.91 -12.86
C HIS A 265 -11.06 -11.48 -13.66
N LEU A 266 -11.54 -10.25 -13.50
CA LEU A 266 -12.60 -9.70 -14.34
C LEU A 266 -12.14 -9.56 -15.80
N ILE A 267 -10.95 -9.02 -16.03
CA ILE A 267 -10.37 -8.88 -17.36
C ILE A 267 -10.09 -10.27 -17.96
N GLU A 268 -9.53 -11.20 -17.19
CA GLU A 268 -9.27 -12.57 -17.65
C GLU A 268 -10.53 -13.29 -18.14
N ARG A 269 -11.68 -13.03 -17.50
CA ARG A 269 -12.96 -13.63 -17.90
C ARG A 269 -13.59 -12.96 -19.12
N ARG A 270 -13.33 -11.67 -19.36
CA ARG A 270 -14.08 -10.86 -20.34
C ARG A 270 -13.25 -10.52 -21.59
N SER A 271 -11.98 -10.20 -21.39
CA SER A 271 -11.04 -9.68 -22.40
C SER A 271 -9.62 -10.15 -22.08
N PRO A 272 -9.34 -11.46 -22.15
CA PRO A 272 -8.06 -12.05 -21.74
C PRO A 272 -6.84 -11.46 -22.46
N GLU A 273 -7.02 -10.93 -23.68
CA GLU A 273 -6.00 -10.23 -24.46
C GLU A 273 -5.53 -8.92 -23.82
N LEU A 274 -6.34 -8.31 -22.94
CA LEU A 274 -5.99 -7.07 -22.23
C LEU A 274 -5.27 -7.30 -20.90
N VAL A 275 -5.20 -8.55 -20.43
CA VAL A 275 -4.54 -8.89 -19.15
C VAL A 275 -3.08 -8.43 -19.12
N PRO A 276 -2.24 -8.68 -20.15
CA PRO A 276 -0.85 -8.23 -20.12
C PRO A 276 -0.70 -6.70 -20.04
N VAL A 277 -1.65 -5.95 -20.62
CA VAL A 277 -1.68 -4.48 -20.59
C VAL A 277 -2.00 -4.00 -19.17
N PHE A 278 -3.05 -4.55 -18.57
CA PHE A 278 -3.40 -4.22 -17.18
C PHE A 278 -2.26 -4.56 -16.21
N GLU A 279 -1.69 -5.75 -16.32
CA GLU A 279 -0.56 -6.17 -15.49
C GLU A 279 0.66 -5.25 -15.69
N ALA A 280 0.92 -4.77 -16.91
CA ALA A 280 1.97 -3.78 -17.16
C ALA A 280 1.71 -2.44 -16.47
N LEU A 281 0.46 -1.97 -16.46
CA LEU A 281 0.08 -0.73 -15.78
C LEU A 281 0.11 -0.87 -14.25
N VAL A 282 -0.19 -2.05 -13.70
CA VAL A 282 0.00 -2.33 -12.26
C VAL A 282 1.49 -2.33 -11.90
N ARG A 283 2.34 -2.95 -12.73
CA ARG A 283 3.80 -2.88 -12.57
C ARG A 283 4.31 -1.44 -12.62
N GLU A 284 3.82 -0.63 -13.56
CA GLU A 284 4.18 0.78 -13.68
C GLU A 284 3.73 1.59 -12.45
N ALA A 285 2.53 1.34 -11.92
CA ALA A 285 2.06 1.95 -10.68
C ALA A 285 3.02 1.65 -9.52
N ALA A 286 3.44 0.38 -9.39
CA ALA A 286 4.41 -0.04 -8.37
C ALA A 286 5.79 0.60 -8.61
N GLN A 287 6.27 0.64 -9.85
CA GLN A 287 7.55 1.26 -10.21
C GLN A 287 7.58 2.75 -9.86
N THR A 288 6.57 3.52 -10.26
CA THR A 288 6.51 4.95 -9.95
C THR A 288 6.42 5.19 -8.45
N GLY A 289 5.63 4.37 -7.74
CA GLY A 289 5.49 4.44 -6.29
C GLY A 289 6.79 4.19 -5.54
N ALA A 290 7.45 3.08 -5.87
CA ALA A 290 8.71 2.68 -5.28
C ALA A 290 9.85 3.64 -5.62
N PHE A 291 9.90 4.16 -6.85
CA PHE A 291 10.91 5.14 -7.25
C PHE A 291 10.84 6.40 -6.38
N HIS A 292 9.65 7.00 -6.23
CA HIS A 292 9.49 8.23 -5.46
C HIS A 292 9.67 7.99 -3.96
N LEU A 293 9.12 6.89 -3.42
CA LEU A 293 9.18 6.64 -1.97
C LEU A 293 10.56 6.16 -1.52
N LEU A 294 11.13 5.12 -2.14
CA LEU A 294 12.46 4.63 -1.76
C LEU A 294 13.53 5.68 -2.04
N GLY A 295 13.45 6.35 -3.20
CA GLY A 295 14.37 7.43 -3.53
C GLY A 295 14.25 8.61 -2.56
N GLY A 296 13.02 9.05 -2.26
CA GLY A 296 12.77 10.16 -1.34
C GLY A 296 13.19 9.84 0.11
N MET A 297 13.02 8.59 0.55
CA MET A 297 13.55 8.13 1.85
C MET A 297 15.07 8.11 1.84
N LEU A 298 15.68 7.53 0.82
CA LEU A 298 17.15 7.44 0.72
C LEU A 298 17.81 8.83 0.68
N ALA A 299 17.17 9.81 0.05
CA ALA A 299 17.65 11.18 -0.04
C ALA A 299 17.28 12.06 1.17
N SER A 300 16.59 11.52 2.19
CA SER A 300 16.11 12.33 3.32
C SER A 300 17.20 12.58 4.37
N ALA A 301 17.09 13.72 5.06
CA ALA A 301 17.94 14.01 6.22
C ALA A 301 17.75 13.00 7.36
N SER A 302 16.55 12.44 7.53
CA SER A 302 16.30 11.40 8.53
C SER A 302 17.03 10.09 8.21
N PHE A 303 17.10 9.70 6.94
CA PHE A 303 17.90 8.55 6.53
C PHE A 303 19.38 8.79 6.81
N GLU A 304 19.93 9.96 6.45
CA GLU A 304 21.33 10.28 6.71
C GLU A 304 21.65 10.25 8.22
N ALA A 305 20.75 10.78 9.05
CA ALA A 305 20.91 10.76 10.50
C ALA A 305 20.88 9.35 11.10
N MET A 306 20.01 8.46 10.60
CA MET A 306 19.80 7.12 11.15
C MET A 306 20.75 6.06 10.57
N CYS A 307 21.06 6.16 9.29
CA CYS A 307 21.76 5.13 8.52
C CYS A 307 23.12 5.59 7.97
N GLY A 308 23.46 6.87 8.09
CA GLY A 308 24.62 7.48 7.47
C GLY A 308 24.40 7.85 6.00
N PRO A 309 25.44 8.36 5.32
CA PRO A 309 25.31 8.90 3.97
C PRO A 309 24.91 7.83 2.94
N VAL A 310 24.26 8.29 1.86
CA VAL A 310 23.92 7.44 0.72
C VAL A 310 25.20 6.86 0.10
N GLY A 311 25.23 5.54 -0.07
CA GLY A 311 26.38 4.85 -0.65
C GLY A 311 26.68 5.33 -2.07
N ARG A 312 27.96 5.62 -2.35
CA ARG A 312 28.45 5.89 -3.72
C ARG A 312 28.50 4.62 -4.57
N ASP A 313 28.86 3.50 -3.94
CA ASP A 313 28.84 2.17 -4.56
C ASP A 313 27.40 1.66 -4.68
N GLN A 314 27.10 1.01 -5.81
CA GLN A 314 25.76 0.51 -6.10
C GLN A 314 25.37 -0.70 -5.24
N HIS A 315 26.31 -1.54 -4.78
CA HIS A 315 25.98 -2.66 -3.89
C HIS A 315 25.57 -2.14 -2.51
N GLY A 316 26.35 -1.20 -1.95
CA GLY A 316 25.97 -0.55 -0.69
C GLY A 316 24.62 0.17 -0.78
N ARG A 317 24.37 0.87 -1.90
CA ARG A 317 23.06 1.53 -2.12
C ARG A 317 21.92 0.52 -2.30
N LEU A 318 22.16 -0.61 -2.95
CA LEU A 318 21.16 -1.67 -3.09
C LEU A 318 20.75 -2.21 -1.72
N GLU A 319 21.71 -2.47 -0.83
CA GLU A 319 21.42 -2.90 0.55
C GLU A 319 20.58 -1.87 1.32
N GLN A 320 20.90 -0.57 1.17
CA GLN A 320 20.11 0.51 1.75
C GLN A 320 18.67 0.49 1.22
N LEU A 321 18.48 0.40 -0.11
CA LEU A 321 17.16 0.34 -0.75
C LEU A 321 16.36 -0.90 -0.33
N LEU A 322 17.00 -2.07 -0.18
CA LEU A 322 16.36 -3.28 0.32
C LEU A 322 15.92 -3.12 1.78
N GLY A 323 16.74 -2.47 2.62
CA GLY A 323 16.37 -2.13 4.00
C GLY A 323 15.15 -1.22 4.06
N LEU A 324 15.12 -0.17 3.22
CA LEU A 324 13.97 0.72 3.11
C LEU A 324 12.69 -0.03 2.71
N ALA A 325 12.76 -0.92 1.71
CA ALA A 325 11.61 -1.73 1.31
C ALA A 325 11.11 -2.67 2.44
N ARG A 326 12.02 -3.22 3.25
CA ARG A 326 11.67 -4.01 4.45
C ARG A 326 10.94 -3.17 5.50
N ALA A 327 11.41 -1.94 5.76
CA ALA A 327 10.78 -1.03 6.71
C ALA A 327 9.34 -0.65 6.31
N LEU A 328 9.06 -0.60 4.99
CA LEU A 328 7.74 -0.27 4.43
C LEU A 328 6.75 -1.45 4.40
N GLY A 329 7.20 -2.64 4.82
CA GLY A 329 6.38 -3.85 4.85
C GLY A 329 6.31 -4.60 3.52
N TRP A 330 7.24 -4.37 2.59
CA TRP A 330 7.19 -4.96 1.25
C TRP A 330 7.81 -6.37 1.16
N GLY A 331 8.17 -6.95 2.30
CA GLY A 331 8.75 -8.29 2.43
C GLY A 331 10.24 -8.27 2.73
N ALA A 332 10.74 -9.41 3.20
CA ALA A 332 12.15 -9.63 3.53
C ALA A 332 13.00 -9.78 2.26
N LEU A 333 13.07 -8.71 1.46
CA LEU A 333 13.73 -8.69 0.16
C LEU A 333 15.24 -8.86 0.30
N SER A 334 15.82 -9.73 -0.51
CA SER A 334 17.25 -9.92 -0.73
C SER A 334 17.57 -9.84 -2.22
N ALA A 335 18.85 -9.69 -2.55
CA ALA A 335 19.33 -9.63 -3.92
C ALA A 335 20.41 -10.69 -4.18
N PRO A 336 20.03 -11.96 -4.41
CA PRO A 336 21.00 -13.05 -4.61
C PRO A 336 21.88 -12.88 -5.86
N GLU A 337 21.45 -12.05 -6.82
CA GLU A 337 22.28 -11.67 -7.96
C GLU A 337 22.09 -10.19 -8.25
N PHE A 338 23.20 -9.46 -8.37
CA PHE A 338 23.21 -8.08 -8.84
C PHE A 338 24.46 -7.82 -9.69
N GLN A 339 24.25 -7.31 -10.90
CA GLN A 339 25.28 -6.82 -11.79
C GLN A 339 24.87 -5.42 -12.28
N PRO A 340 25.61 -4.38 -11.87
CA PRO A 340 25.41 -3.01 -12.33
C PRO A 340 25.12 -2.89 -13.83
N GLY A 341 24.01 -2.23 -14.14
CA GLY A 341 23.54 -1.93 -15.49
C GLY A 341 22.96 -3.12 -16.25
N ARG A 342 22.98 -4.34 -15.67
CA ARG A 342 22.72 -5.57 -16.42
C ARG A 342 21.65 -6.45 -15.80
N VAL A 343 21.79 -6.83 -14.54
CA VAL A 343 20.93 -7.83 -13.91
C VAL A 343 20.66 -7.47 -12.45
N LEU A 344 19.42 -7.66 -12.01
CA LEU A 344 19.03 -7.67 -10.61
C LEU A 344 18.01 -8.80 -10.38
N VAL A 345 18.30 -9.70 -9.45
CA VAL A 345 17.32 -10.68 -8.96
C VAL A 345 16.90 -10.25 -7.57
N LEU A 346 15.60 -10.01 -7.36
CA LEU A 346 15.01 -9.80 -6.04
C LEU A 346 14.30 -11.07 -5.58
N ARG A 347 14.55 -11.46 -4.33
CA ARG A 347 13.93 -12.63 -3.70
C ARG A 347 13.34 -12.26 -2.35
N ALA A 348 12.18 -12.83 -2.01
CA ALA A 348 11.63 -12.83 -0.66
C ALA A 348 11.00 -14.21 -0.38
N PRO A 349 11.00 -14.71 0.87
CA PRO A 349 10.29 -15.95 1.20
C PRO A 349 8.78 -15.85 0.90
N ILE A 350 8.20 -14.70 1.26
CA ILE A 350 6.79 -14.37 1.04
C ILE A 350 6.67 -12.86 0.83
N THR A 351 5.71 -12.46 0.02
CA THR A 351 5.26 -11.07 -0.15
C THR A 351 3.77 -10.96 0.12
N HIS A 352 3.28 -9.72 0.32
CA HIS A 352 1.85 -9.49 0.50
C HIS A 352 1.03 -10.06 -0.67
N GLU A 353 1.48 -9.89 -1.92
CA GLU A 353 0.81 -10.40 -3.11
C GLU A 353 0.66 -11.93 -3.09
N SER A 354 1.76 -12.64 -2.80
CA SER A 354 1.75 -14.09 -2.72
C SER A 354 0.88 -14.60 -1.57
N ALA A 355 0.94 -13.95 -0.40
CA ALA A 355 0.17 -14.31 0.77
C ALA A 355 -1.33 -14.13 0.52
N TYR A 356 -1.71 -12.95 0.00
CA TYR A 356 -3.09 -12.63 -0.32
C TYR A 356 -3.63 -13.59 -1.38
N TYR A 357 -2.91 -13.76 -2.48
CA TYR A 357 -3.37 -14.58 -3.60
C TYR A 357 -3.51 -16.05 -3.18
N ALA A 358 -2.54 -16.60 -2.44
CA ALA A 358 -2.61 -17.98 -1.96
C ALA A 358 -3.84 -18.21 -1.07
N MET A 359 -4.10 -17.30 -0.13
CA MET A 359 -5.26 -17.38 0.76
C MET A 359 -6.58 -17.28 -0.02
N LYS A 360 -6.71 -16.28 -0.90
CA LYS A 360 -8.00 -15.95 -1.54
C LYS A 360 -8.31 -16.82 -2.76
N HIS A 361 -7.29 -17.20 -3.52
CA HIS A 361 -7.43 -17.80 -4.85
C HIS A 361 -6.67 -19.11 -5.03
N GLY A 362 -5.82 -19.50 -4.07
CA GLY A 362 -5.01 -20.72 -4.16
C GLY A 362 -3.81 -20.59 -5.11
N SER A 363 -3.39 -21.71 -5.69
CA SER A 363 -2.24 -21.78 -6.59
C SER A 363 -2.56 -21.26 -7.99
N THR A 364 -1.52 -20.85 -8.73
CA THR A 364 -1.66 -20.40 -10.12
C THR A 364 -0.35 -20.56 -10.89
N ALA A 365 -0.46 -20.94 -12.17
CA ALA A 365 0.67 -20.95 -13.10
C ALA A 365 1.04 -19.54 -13.63
N ARG A 366 0.13 -18.57 -13.53
CA ARG A 366 0.34 -17.19 -14.01
C ARG A 366 1.21 -16.39 -13.03
N PRO A 367 2.07 -15.48 -13.52
CA PRO A 367 2.75 -14.49 -12.67
C PRO A 367 1.74 -13.62 -11.91
N ARG A 368 1.98 -13.38 -10.62
CA ARG A 368 1.12 -12.57 -9.74
C ARG A 368 1.88 -11.63 -8.82
N LEU A 369 3.21 -11.58 -8.90
CA LEU A 369 4.05 -10.67 -8.14
C LEU A 369 4.20 -9.34 -8.91
N LEU A 370 3.08 -8.68 -9.22
CA LEU A 370 3.04 -7.49 -10.08
C LEU A 370 3.68 -6.29 -9.38
N PHE A 371 3.38 -6.07 -8.10
CA PHE A 371 3.97 -5.03 -7.27
C PHE A 371 5.48 -5.28 -7.07
N GLN A 372 5.88 -6.51 -6.76
CA GLN A 372 7.31 -6.85 -6.62
C GLN A 372 8.07 -6.63 -7.92
N GLN A 373 7.47 -6.93 -9.09
CA GLN A 373 8.05 -6.64 -10.40
C GLN A 373 8.30 -5.14 -10.62
N GLY A 374 7.31 -4.30 -10.33
CA GLY A 374 7.49 -2.84 -10.42
C GLY A 374 8.54 -2.31 -9.43
N THR A 375 8.56 -2.85 -8.21
CA THR A 375 9.56 -2.51 -7.18
C THR A 375 10.98 -2.86 -7.63
N ALA A 376 11.17 -4.03 -8.26
CA ALA A 376 12.46 -4.44 -8.79
C ALA A 376 12.96 -3.50 -9.91
N LEU A 377 12.06 -3.08 -10.82
CA LEU A 377 12.36 -2.09 -11.83
C LEU A 377 12.74 -0.74 -11.20
N ALA A 378 12.00 -0.27 -10.21
CA ALA A 378 12.31 0.99 -9.53
C ALA A 378 13.68 0.97 -8.86
N ILE A 379 14.02 -0.10 -8.13
CA ILE A 379 15.33 -0.26 -7.50
C ILE A 379 16.44 -0.24 -8.56
N MET A 380 16.28 -0.97 -9.67
CA MET A 380 17.25 -0.97 -10.77
C MET A 380 17.45 0.46 -11.34
N GLN A 381 16.37 1.22 -11.51
CA GLN A 381 16.44 2.61 -11.99
C GLN A 381 17.09 3.55 -10.98
N LEU A 382 16.76 3.45 -9.68
CA LEU A 382 17.37 4.25 -8.62
C LEU A 382 18.89 4.00 -8.52
N LEU A 383 19.33 2.76 -8.74
CA LEU A 383 20.75 2.42 -8.73
C LEU A 383 21.50 3.01 -9.93
N HIS A 384 20.87 3.05 -11.10
CA HIS A 384 21.58 3.34 -12.37
C HIS A 384 21.37 4.72 -12.95
N ARG A 385 20.23 5.35 -12.66
CA ARG A 385 19.81 6.58 -13.34
C ARG A 385 19.73 7.79 -12.43
N VAL A 386 19.80 7.59 -11.12
CA VAL A 386 19.68 8.68 -10.14
C VAL A 386 21.03 9.03 -9.55
N ASP A 387 21.37 10.31 -9.63
CA ASP A 387 22.49 10.91 -8.93
C ASP A 387 22.01 11.54 -7.61
N PHE A 388 22.19 10.80 -6.53
CA PHE A 388 21.86 11.22 -5.16
C PHE A 388 22.78 12.33 -4.61
N GLY A 389 23.81 12.76 -5.35
CA GLY A 389 24.64 13.91 -4.99
C GLY A 389 24.02 15.27 -5.34
N THR A 390 22.90 15.27 -6.07
CA THR A 390 22.18 16.50 -6.47
C THR A 390 21.21 16.97 -5.39
N GLU A 391 20.79 18.24 -5.45
CA GLU A 391 19.88 18.83 -4.45
C GLU A 391 18.47 18.20 -4.48
N ARG A 392 18.00 17.79 -5.67
CA ARG A 392 16.68 17.18 -5.88
C ARG A 392 16.80 15.92 -6.74
N PRO A 393 17.32 14.82 -6.18
CA PRO A 393 17.57 13.61 -6.95
C PRO A 393 16.29 12.90 -7.38
N ILE A 394 15.15 13.21 -6.74
CA ILE A 394 13.88 12.52 -6.94
C ILE A 394 12.77 13.56 -7.14
N ASP A 395 12.24 13.59 -8.36
CA ASP A 395 11.06 14.35 -8.73
C ASP A 395 10.41 13.79 -10.00
N ALA A 396 9.33 14.44 -10.44
CA ALA A 396 8.60 14.03 -11.64
C ALA A 396 9.42 14.16 -12.93
N GLU A 397 10.38 15.08 -12.99
CA GLU A 397 11.24 15.27 -14.16
C GLU A 397 12.27 14.14 -14.26
N THR A 398 12.91 13.80 -13.14
CA THR A 398 13.84 12.68 -13.05
C THR A 398 13.13 11.37 -13.42
N TYR A 399 11.91 11.13 -12.91
CA TYR A 399 11.14 9.95 -13.30
C TYR A 399 10.78 9.94 -14.79
N GLY A 400 10.28 11.07 -15.32
CA GLY A 400 9.97 11.19 -16.74
C GLY A 400 11.19 11.04 -17.66
N GLY A 401 12.38 11.38 -17.17
CA GLY A 401 13.65 11.21 -17.85
C GLY A 401 14.06 9.74 -18.06
N LEU A 402 13.61 8.83 -17.18
CA LEU A 402 13.95 7.40 -17.25
C LEU A 402 13.57 6.75 -18.59
N PHE A 403 12.51 7.25 -19.22
CA PHE A 403 11.93 6.69 -20.45
C PHE A 403 12.45 7.34 -21.73
N LYS A 404 13.21 8.43 -21.63
CA LYS A 404 13.70 9.17 -22.81
C LYS A 404 14.99 8.56 -23.37
N ILE A 405 15.96 8.22 -22.52
CA ILE A 405 17.32 7.86 -22.93
C ILE A 405 17.89 6.75 -22.03
N GLY A 406 18.66 5.83 -22.62
CA GLY A 406 19.54 4.84 -21.97
C GLY A 406 18.94 3.43 -21.82
N THR A 407 19.62 2.56 -21.05
CA THR A 407 19.26 1.15 -20.87
C THR A 407 17.81 0.95 -20.47
N ARG A 408 17.11 0.11 -21.24
CA ARG A 408 15.78 -0.39 -20.92
C ARG A 408 15.92 -1.69 -20.15
N PHE A 409 14.99 -1.93 -19.23
CA PHE A 409 14.97 -3.15 -18.44
C PHE A 409 13.70 -3.94 -18.72
N ARG A 410 13.83 -5.25 -18.81
CA ARG A 410 12.73 -6.20 -18.77
C ARG A 410 12.68 -6.81 -17.38
N VAL A 411 11.48 -7.06 -16.88
CA VAL A 411 11.25 -7.77 -15.63
C VAL A 411 10.43 -9.03 -15.88
N GLN A 412 10.71 -10.08 -15.11
CA GLN A 412 9.96 -11.32 -15.13
C GLN A 412 9.93 -11.95 -13.73
N GLU A 413 8.78 -12.50 -13.36
CA GLU A 413 8.66 -13.40 -12.22
C GLU A 413 9.24 -14.78 -12.57
N THR A 414 10.27 -15.22 -11.84
CA THR A 414 10.98 -16.48 -12.09
C THR A 414 10.59 -17.58 -11.10
N LYS A 415 10.20 -17.23 -9.87
CA LYS A 415 9.72 -18.18 -8.86
C LYS A 415 8.55 -17.62 -8.05
N SER A 416 7.66 -18.50 -7.61
CA SER A 416 6.58 -18.14 -6.70
C SER A 416 6.04 -19.34 -5.92
N PRO A 417 5.75 -19.20 -4.62
CA PRO A 417 5.05 -20.22 -3.85
C PRO A 417 3.68 -20.58 -4.46
N LEU A 418 3.08 -19.67 -5.23
CA LEU A 418 1.83 -19.92 -5.96
C LEU A 418 1.99 -20.98 -7.07
N ARG A 419 3.23 -21.24 -7.52
CA ARG A 419 3.61 -22.31 -8.46
C ARG A 419 4.27 -23.50 -7.79
N GLY A 420 4.41 -23.48 -6.46
CA GLY A 420 5.09 -24.53 -5.70
C GLY A 420 6.59 -24.30 -5.52
N ASP A 421 7.13 -23.12 -5.86
CA ASP A 421 8.51 -22.76 -5.55
C ASP A 421 8.68 -22.42 -4.05
N ASP A 422 9.93 -22.34 -3.59
CA ASP A 422 10.30 -22.06 -2.21
C ASP A 422 10.27 -20.58 -1.82
N ALA A 423 10.22 -19.68 -2.80
CA ALA A 423 10.29 -18.24 -2.59
C ALA A 423 9.64 -17.46 -3.74
N CYS A 424 9.34 -16.19 -3.46
CA CYS A 424 8.97 -15.18 -4.44
C CYS A 424 10.23 -14.62 -5.09
N GLU A 425 10.40 -14.79 -6.40
CA GLU A 425 11.58 -14.29 -7.12
C GLU A 425 11.20 -13.55 -8.39
N VAL A 426 11.80 -12.38 -8.56
CA VAL A 426 11.69 -11.54 -9.74
C VAL A 426 13.09 -11.23 -10.26
N ARG A 427 13.26 -11.33 -11.57
CA ARG A 427 14.48 -11.01 -12.28
C ARG A 427 14.28 -9.82 -13.21
N VAL A 428 15.17 -8.84 -13.11
CA VAL A 428 15.29 -7.68 -13.99
C VAL A 428 16.56 -7.84 -14.83
N GLU A 429 16.45 -7.64 -16.14
CA GLU A 429 17.58 -7.71 -17.07
C GLU A 429 17.57 -6.52 -18.02
N ALA A 430 18.76 -6.03 -18.36
CA ALA A 430 18.93 -5.06 -19.43
C ALA A 430 18.51 -5.66 -20.77
N ILE A 431 17.74 -4.89 -21.53
CA ILE A 431 17.43 -5.21 -22.92
C ILE A 431 18.62 -4.70 -23.73
N GLU A 432 19.44 -5.61 -24.25
CA GLU A 432 20.40 -5.26 -25.29
C GLU A 432 19.61 -4.86 -26.53
N ASP A 433 19.69 -3.59 -26.92
CA ASP A 433 19.18 -3.18 -28.22
C ASP A 433 20.04 -3.88 -29.28
N ARG A 434 19.54 -5.00 -29.80
CA ARG A 434 20.06 -5.61 -31.02
C ARG A 434 19.69 -4.68 -32.18
N TRP A 435 20.56 -3.71 -32.47
CA TRP A 435 20.57 -2.97 -33.72
C TRP A 435 21.34 -3.76 -34.78
#